data_AF-A0A8T3XSD0-F1
#
_entry.id   AF-A0A8T3XSD0-F1
#
_cell.length_a   1.000
_cell.length_b   1.000
_cell.length_c   1.000
_cell.angle_alpha   90.00
_cell.angle_beta   90.00
_cell.angle_gamma   90.00
#
_symmetry.space_group_name_H-M   'P 1'
#
loop_
_entity.id
_entity.type
_entity.pdbx_description
1 polymer ?
#
loop_
_entity_poly.entity_id
_entity_poly.type
_entity_poly.pdbx_seq_one_letter_code
_entity_poly.pdbx_strand_id
1 'polypeptide(L)'
;MDALKEWATIVKALEGGDQTVILRKGGILETDSGFKIESKKFLLFPTFEHQDQKHIKPQYQKYLDAVRKNPPKDSHNKITSYAEVLADVDIDSKEKINALSSFHIWSDSYIKTRVDWMPDKPIKAVFLKVFKIPELE
;
A
#
# COMPACT_ATOMS: atom_id res chain seq x y z
N MET A 1 -1.39 13.69 13.15
CA MET A 1 -0.63 12.70 12.36
C MET A 1 -1.46 12.39 11.15
N ASP A 2 -0.90 12.54 9.96
CA ASP A 2 -1.63 12.26 8.72
C ASP A 2 -1.92 10.77 8.58
N ALA A 3 -2.84 10.41 7.68
CA ALA A 3 -3.19 9.03 7.41
C ALA A 3 -3.13 8.74 5.91
N LEU A 4 -2.48 7.63 5.55
CA LEU A 4 -2.46 7.13 4.18
C LEU A 4 -3.61 6.13 4.00
N LYS A 5 -4.52 6.43 3.08
CA LYS A 5 -5.55 5.48 2.64
C LYS A 5 -4.92 4.37 1.82
N GLU A 6 -5.13 3.12 2.23
CA GLU A 6 -4.61 1.93 1.56
C GLU A 6 -5.56 0.75 1.76
N TRP A 7 -5.58 -0.20 0.82
CA TRP A 7 -6.40 -1.41 0.94
C TRP A 7 -6.09 -2.16 2.24
N ALA A 8 -7.14 -2.57 2.94
CA ALA A 8 -7.03 -3.28 4.22
C ALA A 8 -6.16 -4.54 4.10
N THR A 9 -6.19 -5.23 2.96
CA THR A 9 -5.34 -6.39 2.65
C THR A 9 -3.86 -6.02 2.62
N ILE A 10 -3.52 -4.87 2.03
CA ILE A 10 -2.16 -4.35 1.97
C ILE A 10 -1.72 -3.87 3.36
N VAL A 11 -2.59 -3.21 4.13
CA VAL A 11 -2.32 -2.84 5.53
C VAL A 11 -2.01 -4.09 6.36
N LYS A 12 -2.76 -5.18 6.21
CA LYS A 12 -2.48 -6.45 6.91
C LYS A 12 -1.16 -7.08 6.49
N ALA A 13 -0.79 -7.01 5.21
CA ALA A 13 0.50 -7.50 4.74
C ALA A 13 1.67 -6.64 5.25
N LEU A 14 1.51 -5.32 5.31
CA LEU A 14 2.45 -4.38 5.92
C LEU A 14 2.65 -4.67 7.42
N GLU A 15 1.55 -4.88 8.15
CA GLU A 15 1.57 -5.30 9.56
C GLU A 15 2.22 -6.67 9.79
N GLY A 16 2.18 -7.55 8.79
CA GLY A 16 2.78 -8.88 8.82
C GLY A 16 4.24 -8.91 8.34
N GLY A 17 4.75 -7.83 7.76
CA GLY A 17 6.08 -7.76 7.16
C GLY A 17 6.20 -8.45 5.78
N ASP A 18 5.13 -9.08 5.29
CA ASP A 18 5.07 -9.66 3.93
C ASP A 18 5.06 -8.58 2.84
N GLN A 19 4.70 -7.34 3.20
CA GLN A 19 4.90 -6.16 2.37
C GLN A 19 5.71 -5.11 3.14
N THR A 20 6.65 -4.45 2.46
CA THR A 20 7.52 -3.42 3.05
C THR A 20 7.67 -2.19 2.16
N VAL A 21 7.18 -2.25 0.92
CA VAL A 21 7.15 -1.13 -0.02
C VAL A 21 5.72 -0.85 -0.45
N ILE A 22 5.39 0.43 -0.63
CA ILE A 22 4.21 0.85 -1.39
C ILE A 22 4.63 1.47 -2.70
N LEU A 23 3.88 1.15 -3.76
CA LEU A 23 4.10 1.68 -5.11
C LEU A 23 2.94 2.60 -5.44
N ARG A 24 3.23 3.90 -5.59
CA ARG A 24 2.24 4.93 -5.83
C ARG A 24 2.48 5.63 -7.15
N LYS A 25 1.37 5.84 -7.85
CA LYS A 25 1.28 6.55 -9.12
C LYS A 25 0.20 7.61 -8.91
N GLY A 26 0.60 8.88 -8.87
CA GLY A 26 -0.29 10.00 -8.57
C GLY A 26 -0.96 9.97 -7.17
N GLY A 27 -1.76 11.00 -6.88
CA GLY A 27 -2.58 11.16 -5.67
C GLY A 27 -3.80 12.04 -5.98
N ILE A 28 -4.85 12.05 -5.15
CA ILE A 28 -6.14 12.75 -5.45
C ILE A 28 -5.96 14.26 -5.74
N LEU A 29 -4.92 14.88 -5.19
CA LEU A 29 -4.54 16.28 -5.43
C LEU A 29 -3.42 16.35 -6.48
N GLU A 30 -3.68 15.81 -7.68
CA GLU A 30 -2.74 15.80 -8.81
C GLU A 30 -2.30 17.22 -9.16
N THR A 31 -1.20 17.64 -8.56
CA THR A 31 -0.34 18.71 -9.06
C THR A 31 0.65 18.06 -10.03
N ASP A 32 1.17 18.80 -11.01
CA ASP A 32 2.08 18.31 -12.04
C ASP A 32 3.31 17.52 -11.52
N SER A 33 3.61 17.64 -10.22
CA SER A 33 4.69 17.01 -9.47
C SER A 33 4.49 15.55 -9.02
N GLY A 34 3.32 14.94 -9.22
CA GLY A 34 3.10 13.51 -8.86
C GLY A 34 2.88 13.26 -7.36
N PHE A 35 3.03 12.00 -6.90
CA PHE A 35 2.79 11.63 -5.50
C PHE A 35 3.92 12.13 -4.60
N LYS A 36 3.57 12.91 -3.57
CA LYS A 36 4.50 13.43 -2.56
C LYS A 36 4.11 12.90 -1.19
N ILE A 37 5.11 12.44 -0.44
CA ILE A 37 4.93 12.16 0.99
C ILE A 37 5.26 13.41 1.78
N GLU A 38 4.29 13.90 2.54
CA GLU A 38 4.44 15.12 3.34
C GLU A 38 4.96 14.83 4.76
N SER A 39 4.69 13.62 5.26
CA SER A 39 4.97 13.22 6.63
C SER A 39 5.89 12.00 6.71
N LYS A 40 6.92 12.08 7.56
CA LYS A 40 7.82 10.94 7.84
C LYS A 40 7.15 9.80 8.59
N LYS A 41 6.05 10.08 9.30
CA LYS A 41 5.23 9.10 10.02
C LYS A 41 3.76 9.38 9.79
N PHE A 42 2.99 8.35 9.48
CA PHE A 42 1.55 8.46 9.22
C PHE A 42 0.80 7.20 9.66
N LEU A 43 -0.47 7.36 9.98
CA LEU A 43 -1.39 6.26 10.25
C LEU A 43 -1.71 5.49 8.95
N LEU A 44 -1.87 4.17 9.04
CA LEU A 44 -2.40 3.38 7.94
C LEU A 44 -3.91 3.30 8.05
N PHE A 45 -4.62 3.93 7.11
CA PHE A 45 -6.08 3.94 7.09
C PHE A 45 -6.58 2.82 6.15
N PRO A 46 -7.08 1.69 6.68
CA PRO A 46 -7.52 0.58 5.85
C PRO A 46 -8.82 0.93 5.13
N THR A 47 -8.85 0.73 3.81
CA THR A 47 -10.05 0.83 2.98
C THR A 47 -10.47 -0.55 2.50
N PHE A 48 -11.79 -0.80 2.44
CA PHE A 48 -12.32 -2.13 2.18
C PHE A 48 -12.84 -2.32 0.74
N GLU A 49 -12.89 -1.24 -0.02
CA GLU A 49 -13.41 -1.19 -1.39
C GLU A 49 -12.41 -1.69 -2.43
N HIS A 50 -12.92 -2.30 -3.51
CA HIS A 50 -12.16 -2.66 -4.72
C HIS A 50 -10.97 -3.63 -4.52
N GLN A 51 -10.98 -4.43 -3.45
CA GLN A 51 -9.96 -5.45 -3.17
C GLN A 51 -10.27 -6.76 -3.90
N ASP A 52 -9.85 -6.83 -5.17
CA ASP A 52 -10.01 -8.03 -6.01
C ASP A 52 -8.88 -9.04 -5.77
N GLN A 53 -9.24 -10.32 -5.66
CA GLN A 53 -8.30 -11.44 -5.49
C GLN A 53 -7.26 -11.50 -6.62
N LYS A 54 -7.63 -11.10 -7.84
CA LYS A 54 -6.70 -11.07 -8.99
C LYS A 54 -5.59 -10.03 -8.87
N HIS A 55 -5.75 -9.03 -7.99
CA HIS A 55 -4.76 -7.98 -7.75
C HIS A 55 -3.72 -8.37 -6.70
N ILE A 56 -3.88 -9.53 -6.07
CA ILE A 56 -3.00 -10.04 -5.03
C ILE A 56 -2.38 -11.36 -5.51
N LYS A 57 -1.08 -11.56 -5.28
CA LYS A 57 -0.42 -12.81 -5.64
C LYS A 57 -1.03 -13.99 -4.88
N PRO A 58 -1.14 -15.18 -5.49
CA PRO A 58 -1.82 -16.32 -4.89
C PRO A 58 -1.40 -16.66 -3.46
N GLN A 59 -0.10 -16.64 -3.17
CA GLN A 59 0.46 -16.98 -1.85
C GLN A 59 0.08 -16.00 -0.73
N TYR A 60 -0.41 -14.81 -1.06
CA TYR A 60 -0.78 -13.77 -0.09
C TYR A 60 -2.30 -13.57 0.03
N GLN A 61 -3.12 -14.37 -0.69
CA GLN A 61 -4.58 -14.27 -0.64
C GLN A 61 -5.15 -14.53 0.76
N LYS A 62 -4.40 -15.21 1.64
CA LYS A 62 -4.71 -15.34 3.08
C LYS A 62 -5.05 -14.00 3.75
N TYR A 63 -4.43 -12.90 3.34
CA TYR A 63 -4.70 -11.57 3.90
C TYR A 63 -6.05 -11.03 3.46
N LEU A 64 -6.41 -11.25 2.20
CA LEU A 64 -7.71 -10.85 1.66
C LEU A 64 -8.83 -11.61 2.36
N ASP A 65 -8.65 -12.91 2.59
CA ASP A 65 -9.62 -13.72 3.33
C ASP A 65 -9.77 -13.27 4.79
N ALA A 66 -8.67 -12.93 5.46
CA ALA A 66 -8.69 -12.42 6.83
C ALA A 66 -9.44 -11.08 6.95
N VAL A 67 -9.26 -10.19 5.96
CA VAL A 67 -9.97 -8.91 5.86
C VAL A 67 -11.46 -9.11 5.57
N ARG A 68 -11.81 -10.02 4.65
CA ARG A 68 -13.21 -10.34 4.33
C ARG A 68 -13.97 -10.96 5.49
N LYS A 69 -13.29 -11.78 6.31
CA LYS A 69 -13.87 -12.37 7.53
C LYS A 69 -14.11 -11.36 8.65
N ASN A 70 -13.39 -10.23 8.63
CA ASN A 70 -13.48 -9.19 9.65
C ASN A 70 -13.77 -7.83 9.00
N PRO A 71 -14.96 -7.65 8.40
CA PRO A 71 -15.34 -6.37 7.81
C PRO A 71 -15.46 -5.28 8.89
N PRO A 72 -15.42 -3.99 8.50
CA PRO A 72 -15.68 -2.88 9.42
C PRO A 72 -17.02 -3.07 10.14
N LYS A 73 -17.03 -2.85 11.45
CA LYS A 73 -18.27 -2.79 12.24
C LYS A 73 -18.82 -1.38 12.18
N ASP A 74 -20.13 -1.25 12.00
CA ASP A 74 -20.86 0.02 12.10
C ASP A 74 -20.29 1.16 11.23
N SER A 75 -19.75 0.83 10.05
CA SER A 75 -19.12 1.78 9.12
C SER A 75 -17.88 2.51 9.65
N HIS A 76 -17.26 2.03 10.74
CA HIS A 76 -16.03 2.60 11.29
C HIS A 76 -14.81 1.76 10.92
N ASN A 77 -13.81 2.39 10.31
CA ASN A 77 -12.52 1.75 10.04
C ASN A 77 -11.61 1.86 11.27
N LYS A 78 -11.27 0.73 11.88
CA LYS A 78 -10.29 0.68 12.98
C LYS A 78 -8.87 0.86 12.42
N ILE A 79 -8.14 1.83 12.96
CA ILE A 79 -6.72 2.00 12.67
C ILE A 79 -5.92 1.16 13.67
N THR A 80 -5.07 0.26 13.15
CA THR A 80 -4.31 -0.71 13.97
C THR A 80 -2.80 -0.54 13.84
N SER A 81 -2.34 0.36 12.98
CA SER A 81 -0.92 0.54 12.71
C SER A 81 -0.59 1.94 12.19
N TYR A 82 0.68 2.32 12.35
CA TYR A 82 1.28 3.47 11.70
C TYR A 82 2.57 3.05 11.01
N ALA A 83 3.00 3.82 10.02
CA ALA A 83 4.20 3.60 9.26
C ALA A 83 5.18 4.76 9.43
N GLU A 84 6.47 4.43 9.40
CA GLU A 84 7.59 5.36 9.28
C GLU A 84 8.25 5.16 7.91
N VAL A 85 8.47 6.26 7.19
CA VAL A 85 9.16 6.25 5.90
C VAL A 85 10.66 6.11 6.14
N LEU A 86 11.25 5.04 5.60
CA LEU A 86 12.69 4.80 5.64
C LEU A 86 13.40 5.41 4.43
N ALA A 87 12.76 5.32 3.27
CA ALA A 87 13.24 5.90 2.02
C ALA A 87 12.08 6.04 1.03
N ASP A 88 12.18 6.98 0.11
CA ASP A 88 11.32 7.07 -1.07
C ASP A 88 12.14 7.42 -2.31
N VAL A 89 11.70 6.92 -3.46
CA VAL A 89 12.41 7.11 -4.74
C VAL A 89 11.44 7.06 -5.91
N ASP A 90 11.66 7.93 -6.89
CA ASP A 90 10.99 7.87 -8.18
C ASP A 90 11.68 6.85 -9.09
N ILE A 91 10.89 5.93 -9.66
CA ILE A 91 11.38 4.85 -10.52
C ILE A 91 10.64 4.87 -11.86
N ASP A 92 11.41 5.10 -12.93
CA ASP A 92 10.94 5.04 -14.32
C ASP A 92 11.26 3.71 -15.02
N SER A 93 12.21 2.93 -14.49
CA SER A 93 12.63 1.65 -15.07
C SER A 93 11.71 0.50 -14.65
N LYS A 94 11.16 -0.20 -15.65
CA LYS A 94 10.35 -1.40 -15.45
C LYS A 94 11.13 -2.51 -14.76
N GLU A 95 12.41 -2.65 -15.07
CA GLU A 95 13.31 -3.62 -14.46
C GLU A 95 13.44 -3.38 -12.95
N LYS A 96 13.64 -2.10 -12.54
CA LYS A 96 13.71 -1.72 -11.13
C LYS A 96 12.38 -1.94 -10.40
N ILE A 97 11.25 -1.64 -11.05
CA ILE A 97 9.92 -1.89 -10.48
C ILE A 97 9.69 -3.39 -10.29
N ASN A 98 10.04 -4.21 -11.28
CA ASN A 98 9.93 -5.67 -11.20
C ASN A 98 10.83 -6.27 -10.12
N ALA A 99 12.02 -5.70 -9.89
CA ALA A 99 12.90 -6.10 -8.80
C ALA A 99 12.28 -5.88 -7.40
N LEU A 100 11.28 -5.01 -7.28
CA LEU A 100 10.54 -4.80 -6.04
C LEU A 100 9.44 -5.85 -5.79
N SER A 101 9.20 -6.77 -6.73
CA SER A 101 8.10 -7.73 -6.65
C SER A 101 8.17 -8.57 -5.37
N SER A 102 9.35 -8.97 -4.90
CA SER A 102 9.49 -9.75 -3.65
C SER A 102 9.12 -8.98 -2.36
N PHE A 103 8.95 -7.66 -2.42
CA PHE A 103 8.71 -6.80 -1.26
C PHE A 103 7.25 -6.32 -1.14
N HIS A 104 6.37 -6.76 -2.05
CA HIS A 104 4.95 -6.45 -2.04
C HIS A 104 4.09 -7.63 -2.48
N ILE A 105 2.81 -7.58 -2.07
CA ILE A 105 1.88 -8.67 -2.33
C ILE A 105 1.02 -8.47 -3.58
N TRP A 106 1.05 -7.28 -4.19
CA TRP A 106 0.34 -7.01 -5.45
C TRP A 106 0.78 -7.98 -6.56
N SER A 107 -0.17 -8.44 -7.37
CA SER A 107 0.13 -9.24 -8.55
C SER A 107 0.89 -8.44 -9.60
N ASP A 108 1.72 -9.11 -10.39
CA ASP A 108 2.51 -8.46 -11.45
C ASP A 108 1.60 -7.80 -12.49
N SER A 109 0.43 -8.40 -12.77
CA SER A 109 -0.58 -7.82 -13.64
C SER A 109 -1.14 -6.50 -13.10
N TYR A 110 -1.39 -6.41 -11.78
CA TYR A 110 -1.81 -5.16 -11.16
C TYR A 110 -0.69 -4.10 -11.20
N ILE A 111 0.54 -4.46 -10.87
CA ILE A 111 1.66 -3.50 -10.97
C ILE A 111 1.83 -2.99 -12.39
N LYS A 112 1.70 -3.87 -13.39
CA LYS A 112 1.76 -3.49 -14.81
C LYS A 112 0.71 -2.43 -15.15
N THR A 113 -0.54 -2.55 -14.69
CA THR A 113 -1.55 -1.52 -14.96
C THR A 113 -1.19 -0.17 -14.32
N ARG A 114 -0.54 -0.17 -13.15
CA ARG A 114 -0.07 1.06 -12.49
C ARG A 114 1.11 1.70 -13.22
N VAL A 115 2.01 0.88 -13.78
CA VAL A 115 3.13 1.35 -14.60
C VAL A 115 2.64 1.99 -15.90
N ASP A 116 1.73 1.32 -16.60
CA ASP A 116 1.22 1.73 -17.90
C ASP A 116 0.24 2.93 -17.82
N TRP A 117 -0.36 3.18 -16.66
CA TRP A 117 -1.17 4.37 -16.41
C TRP A 117 -0.29 5.62 -16.36
N MET A 118 -0.45 6.65 -17.19
CA MET A 118 0.49 7.80 -17.23
C MET A 118 1.96 7.36 -17.37
N PRO A 119 2.33 6.74 -18.51
CA PRO A 119 3.65 6.11 -18.69
C PRO A 119 4.82 7.10 -18.58
N ASP A 120 4.59 8.38 -18.84
CA ASP A 120 5.61 9.44 -18.78
C ASP A 120 5.93 9.94 -17.36
N LYS A 121 5.23 9.42 -16.34
CA LYS A 121 5.47 9.76 -14.93
C LYS A 121 6.12 8.59 -14.19
N PRO A 122 7.06 8.82 -13.25
CA PRO A 122 7.61 7.75 -12.43
C PRO A 122 6.56 7.10 -11.54
N ILE A 123 6.85 5.87 -11.09
CA ILE A 123 6.23 5.31 -9.87
C ILE A 123 7.05 5.76 -8.67
N LYS A 124 6.39 6.32 -7.66
CA LYS A 124 7.00 6.52 -6.35
C LYS A 124 7.02 5.19 -5.60
N ALA A 125 8.20 4.68 -5.31
CA ALA A 125 8.40 3.60 -4.35
C ALA A 125 8.69 4.18 -2.98
N VAL A 126 8.01 3.69 -1.95
CA VAL A 126 8.17 4.17 -0.57
C VAL A 126 8.39 2.97 0.33
N PHE A 127 9.53 2.93 0.99
CA PHE A 127 9.93 1.88 1.91
C PHE A 127 9.49 2.24 3.32
N LEU A 128 8.76 1.33 3.95
CA LEU A 128 8.07 1.58 5.21
C LEU A 128 8.55 0.63 6.30
N LYS A 129 8.72 1.17 7.50
CA LYS A 129 8.74 0.41 8.75
C LYS A 129 7.37 0.56 9.42
N VAL A 130 6.69 -0.56 9.66
CA VAL A 130 5.32 -0.54 10.20
C VAL A 130 5.30 -0.98 11.65
N PHE A 131 4.54 -0.27 12.46
CA PHE A 131 4.36 -0.50 13.89
C PHE A 131 2.88 -0.77 14.17
N LYS A 132 2.60 -1.86 14.87
CA LYS A 132 1.25 -2.15 15.38
C LYS A 132 0.98 -1.27 16.60
N ILE A 133 -0.24 -0.73 16.66
CA ILE A 133 -0.74 0.02 17.80
C ILE A 133 -1.36 -1.01 18.76
N PRO A 134 -0.93 -1.06 20.04
CA PRO A 134 -1.56 -1.90 21.05
C PRO A 134 -3.04 -1.54 21.21
N GLU A 135 -3.90 -2.52 21.48
CA GLU A 135 -5.26 -2.22 21.89
C GLU A 135 -5.23 -1.56 23.27
N LEU A 136 -5.95 -0.46 23.42
CA LEU A 136 -6.19 0.16 24.72
C LEU A 136 -7.32 -0.65 25.39
N GLU A 137 -7.03 -1.19 26.57
CA GLU A 137 -8.02 -1.85 27.44
C GLU A 137 -9.02 -0.85 28.04
#